data_AF-A0A3D2SXC9-F1
#
_entry.id   AF-A0A3D2SXC9-F1
#
_cell.length_a   1.000
_cell.length_b   1.000
_cell.length_c   1.000
_cell.angle_alpha   90.00
_cell.angle_beta   90.00
_cell.angle_gamma   90.00
#
_symmetry.space_group_name_H-M   'P 1'
#
loop_
_entity.id
_entity.type
_entity.pdbx_description
1 polymer ?
#
loop_
_entity_poly.entity_id
_entity_poly.type
_entity_poly.pdbx_seq_one_letter_code
_entity_poly.pdbx_strand_id
1 'polypeptide(L)'
;MPKKRQTMLFSATMPNGVHDLALRITREAIWVEATPPGTTAEGIEEIFYSVKPEKKPDLLAELLKEPDWNQVLVFTRTKAGADVLDARLQREDIRTDVLHSNRRMQHRTRALERFAQGKVRVLVATDVAQRGLDVDGISHVVNYDIPLDPEDYVHRIGRTGRAGATGTAITFVTGADLGALKSLEHRLGRELNRIHIPEYDYAGVPKAESSAAAKNRRKSRSLQGLGSRSADDLTAEELEALLDPES
;
A
#
# COMPACT_ATOMS: atom_id res chain seq x y z
N MET A 1 -37.12 9.66 -13.94
CA MET A 1 -36.17 8.55 -13.66
C MET A 1 -36.83 7.24 -14.09
N PRO A 2 -36.16 6.37 -14.87
CA PRO A 2 -36.73 5.09 -15.29
C PRO A 2 -37.05 4.20 -14.08
N LYS A 3 -38.14 3.43 -14.17
CA LYS A 3 -38.65 2.59 -13.07
C LYS A 3 -37.74 1.39 -12.75
N LYS A 4 -37.03 0.87 -13.76
CA LYS A 4 -35.98 -0.15 -13.64
C LYS A 4 -34.64 0.50 -14.01
N ARG A 5 -33.64 0.38 -13.14
CA ARG A 5 -32.27 0.84 -13.36
C ARG A 5 -31.31 -0.19 -12.78
N GLN A 6 -30.28 -0.54 -13.55
CA GLN A 6 -29.16 -1.31 -13.04
C GLN A 6 -28.16 -0.33 -12.41
N THR A 7 -27.75 -0.57 -11.17
CA THR A 7 -26.74 0.23 -10.48
C THR A 7 -25.54 -0.65 -10.21
N MET A 8 -24.38 -0.28 -10.75
CA MET A 8 -23.09 -0.90 -10.45
C MET A 8 -22.22 0.09 -9.68
N LEU A 9 -21.56 -0.38 -8.63
CA LEU A 9 -20.60 0.41 -7.87
C LEU A 9 -19.24 -0.29 -7.92
N PHE A 10 -18.21 0.46 -8.33
CA PHE A 10 -16.83 0.01 -8.30
C PHE A 10 -16.08 0.79 -7.24
N SER A 11 -15.40 0.09 -6.35
CA SER A 11 -14.55 0.71 -5.35
C SER A 11 -13.27 -0.08 -5.18
N ALA A 12 -12.14 0.63 -5.07
CA ALA A 12 -10.85 0.02 -4.78
C ALA A 12 -10.74 -0.46 -3.32
N THR A 13 -11.52 0.14 -2.41
CA THR A 13 -11.60 -0.26 -0.99
C THR A 13 -13.03 -0.30 -0.49
N MET A 14 -13.26 -0.98 0.62
CA MET A 14 -14.59 -1.12 1.22
C MET A 14 -14.62 -0.71 2.70
N PRO A 15 -14.30 0.57 3.04
CA PRO A 15 -14.54 1.07 4.39
C PRO A 15 -16.06 1.15 4.67
N ASN A 16 -16.46 1.09 5.93
CA ASN A 16 -17.88 1.05 6.35
C ASN A 16 -18.75 2.11 5.66
N GLY A 17 -18.26 3.35 5.51
CA GLY A 17 -19.03 4.41 4.85
C GLY A 17 -19.30 4.18 3.35
N VAL A 18 -18.37 3.53 2.64
CA VAL A 18 -18.56 3.15 1.23
C VAL A 18 -19.50 1.96 1.13
N HIS A 19 -19.38 0.99 2.05
CA HIS A 19 -20.31 -0.12 2.15
C HIS A 19 -21.75 0.36 2.41
N ASP A 20 -21.94 1.27 3.36
CA ASP A 20 -23.24 1.88 3.67
C ASP A 20 -23.81 2.64 2.47
N LEU A 21 -22.96 3.32 1.70
CA LEU A 21 -23.38 3.99 0.48
C LEU A 21 -23.83 2.98 -0.58
N ALA A 22 -23.06 1.90 -0.78
CA ALA A 22 -23.38 0.83 -1.71
C ALA A 22 -24.76 0.23 -1.41
N LEU A 23 -25.05 -0.07 -0.13
CA LEU A 23 -26.35 -0.59 0.31
C LEU A 23 -27.51 0.39 0.07
N ARG A 24 -27.27 1.71 0.10
CA ARG A 24 -28.31 2.71 -0.17
C ARG A 24 -28.62 2.90 -1.66
N ILE A 25 -27.62 2.75 -2.52
CA ILE A 25 -27.76 3.08 -3.96
C ILE A 25 -28.05 1.86 -4.84
N THR A 26 -27.72 0.67 -4.36
CA THR A 26 -27.99 -0.61 -5.05
C THR A 26 -29.24 -1.29 -4.49
N ARG A 27 -29.80 -2.24 -5.25
CA ARG A 27 -30.93 -3.09 -4.83
C ARG A 27 -30.54 -4.53 -5.12
N GLU A 28 -30.60 -5.41 -4.11
CA GLU A 28 -30.23 -6.83 -4.22
C GLU A 28 -28.89 -7.03 -4.93
N ALA A 29 -27.87 -6.24 -4.56
CA ALA A 29 -26.57 -6.28 -5.20
C ALA A 29 -25.87 -7.62 -5.00
N ILE A 30 -25.22 -8.06 -6.08
CA ILE A 30 -24.25 -9.15 -6.05
C ILE A 30 -22.89 -8.51 -5.76
N TRP A 31 -22.20 -9.04 -4.76
CA TRP A 31 -20.88 -8.54 -4.38
C TRP A 31 -19.82 -9.38 -5.07
N VAL A 32 -18.92 -8.70 -5.78
CA VAL A 32 -17.75 -9.29 -6.41
C VAL A 32 -16.52 -8.70 -5.70
N GLU A 33 -15.78 -9.54 -4.99
CA GLU A 33 -14.55 -9.15 -4.31
C GLU A 33 -13.37 -9.88 -4.96
N ALA A 34 -12.43 -9.11 -5.54
CA ALA A 34 -11.26 -9.71 -6.18
C ALA A 34 -10.23 -10.24 -5.17
N THR A 35 -10.22 -9.70 -3.95
CA THR A 35 -9.23 -10.04 -2.91
C THR A 35 -9.80 -9.69 -1.54
N PRO A 36 -9.73 -10.58 -0.53
CA PRO A 36 -10.23 -10.29 0.81
C PRO A 36 -9.64 -9.00 1.42
N PRO A 37 -10.34 -8.32 2.34
CA PRO A 37 -9.83 -7.11 2.97
C PRO A 37 -8.58 -7.43 3.80
N GLY A 38 -7.45 -6.79 3.50
CA GLY A 38 -6.19 -6.95 4.24
C GLY A 38 -5.20 -7.95 3.63
N THR A 39 -5.52 -8.58 2.49
CA THR A 39 -4.54 -9.34 1.72
C THR A 39 -3.68 -8.39 0.89
N THR A 40 -2.37 -8.47 1.06
CA THR A 40 -1.41 -7.82 0.18
C THR A 40 -1.39 -8.56 -1.16
N ALA A 41 -1.10 -7.86 -2.26
CA ALA A 41 -1.13 -8.48 -3.59
C ALA A 41 -0.10 -9.61 -3.67
N GLU A 42 -0.49 -10.76 -4.24
CA GLU A 42 0.40 -11.90 -4.44
C GLU A 42 1.65 -11.46 -5.22
N GLY A 43 2.84 -11.88 -4.77
CA GLY A 43 4.12 -11.56 -5.43
C GLY A 43 4.86 -10.32 -4.90
N ILE A 44 4.36 -9.67 -3.84
CA ILE A 44 5.09 -8.59 -3.16
C ILE A 44 5.82 -9.14 -1.93
N GLU A 45 7.14 -9.02 -1.91
CA GLU A 45 7.96 -9.25 -0.72
C GLU A 45 7.89 -8.03 0.21
N GLU A 46 7.51 -8.23 1.47
CA GLU A 46 7.36 -7.15 2.44
C GLU A 46 8.45 -7.22 3.52
N ILE A 47 9.27 -6.16 3.62
CA ILE A 47 10.40 -6.08 4.54
C ILE A 47 10.23 -4.85 5.45
N PHE A 48 10.42 -5.04 6.75
CA PHE A 48 10.34 -3.96 7.74
C PHE A 48 11.69 -3.77 8.41
N TYR A 49 12.24 -2.56 8.39
CA TYR A 49 13.46 -2.23 9.12
C TYR A 49 13.14 -1.40 10.35
N SER A 50 13.77 -1.75 11.47
CA SER A 50 13.84 -0.92 12.66
C SER A 50 14.95 0.13 12.48
N VAL A 51 14.59 1.42 12.51
CA VAL A 51 15.51 2.51 12.12
C VAL A 51 15.35 3.73 13.03
N LYS A 52 16.45 4.33 13.47
CA LYS A 52 16.45 5.66 14.10
C LYS A 52 16.03 6.73 13.10
N PRO A 53 15.19 7.71 13.48
CA PRO A 53 14.73 8.76 12.56
C PRO A 53 15.86 9.44 11.78
N GLU A 54 16.95 9.77 12.45
CA GLU A 54 18.13 10.43 11.88
C GLU A 54 18.95 9.54 10.94
N LYS A 55 18.78 8.22 11.03
CA LYS A 55 19.51 7.22 10.22
C LYS A 55 18.73 6.71 9.01
N LYS A 56 17.44 7.06 8.88
CA LYS A 56 16.63 6.69 7.71
C LYS A 56 17.24 7.13 6.36
N PRO A 57 17.81 8.35 6.19
CA PRO A 57 18.39 8.73 4.91
C PRO A 57 19.61 7.89 4.56
N ASP A 58 20.47 7.61 5.55
CA ASP A 58 21.68 6.81 5.36
C ASP A 58 21.32 5.37 4.99
N LEU A 59 20.33 4.77 5.66
CA LEU A 59 19.88 3.42 5.33
C LEU A 59 19.28 3.36 3.93
N LEU A 60 18.46 4.35 3.54
CA LEU A 60 17.88 4.38 2.19
C LEU A 60 18.99 4.47 1.13
N ALA A 61 19.97 5.33 1.35
CA ALA A 61 21.08 5.48 0.41
C ALA A 61 21.92 4.19 0.31
N GLU A 62 22.14 3.49 1.43
CA GLU A 62 22.82 2.19 1.44
C GLU A 62 22.05 1.15 0.63
N LEU A 63 20.73 1.01 0.87
CA LEU A 63 19.88 0.09 0.13
C LEU A 63 19.80 0.42 -1.37
N LEU A 64 19.87 1.71 -1.72
CA LEU A 64 19.92 2.16 -3.11
C LEU A 64 21.25 1.84 -3.82
N LYS A 65 22.29 1.34 -3.13
CA LYS A 65 23.51 0.87 -3.80
C LYS A 65 23.30 -0.48 -4.47
N GLU A 66 22.28 -1.24 -4.07
CA GLU A 66 21.96 -2.53 -4.67
C GLU A 66 21.60 -2.36 -6.16
N PRO A 67 22.15 -3.21 -7.04
CA PRO A 67 21.98 -3.07 -8.50
C PRO A 67 20.55 -3.30 -8.96
N ASP A 68 19.76 -4.07 -8.22
CA ASP A 68 18.41 -4.49 -8.62
C ASP A 68 17.35 -3.41 -8.36
N TRP A 69 17.72 -2.33 -7.66
CA TRP A 69 16.84 -1.23 -7.30
C TRP A 69 16.72 -0.21 -8.44
N ASN A 70 16.18 -0.63 -9.57
CA ASN A 70 16.22 0.18 -10.81
C ASN A 70 15.20 1.32 -10.84
N GLN A 71 14.01 1.12 -10.28
CA GLN A 71 12.95 2.13 -10.23
C GLN A 71 12.27 2.05 -8.87
N VAL A 72 12.47 3.11 -8.06
CA VAL A 72 12.15 3.09 -6.62
C VAL A 72 11.19 4.22 -6.29
N LEU A 73 10.06 3.86 -5.70
CA LEU A 73 9.04 4.80 -5.27
C LEU A 73 9.10 4.99 -3.77
N VAL A 74 9.41 6.20 -3.30
CA VAL A 74 9.60 6.49 -1.88
C VAL A 74 8.47 7.36 -1.35
N PHE A 75 7.79 6.89 -0.31
CA PHE A 75 6.71 7.61 0.34
C PHE A 75 7.16 8.26 1.64
N THR A 76 7.00 9.58 1.72
CA THR A 76 7.22 10.37 2.93
C THR A 76 5.91 10.98 3.42
N ARG A 77 5.85 11.28 4.72
CA ARG A 77 4.66 11.84 5.36
C ARG A 77 4.41 13.30 4.98
N THR A 78 5.48 14.07 4.77
CA THR A 78 5.40 15.52 4.60
C THR A 78 6.11 15.99 3.34
N LYS A 79 5.62 17.08 2.77
CA LYS A 79 6.18 17.72 1.57
C LYS A 79 7.60 18.21 1.82
N ALA A 80 7.83 18.85 2.98
CA ALA A 80 9.15 19.29 3.40
C ALA A 80 10.10 18.10 3.59
N GLY A 81 9.63 16.99 4.17
CA GLY A 81 10.42 15.76 4.29
C GLY A 81 10.81 15.18 2.92
N ALA A 82 9.91 15.22 1.93
CA ALA A 82 10.22 14.84 0.57
C ALA A 82 11.34 15.70 -0.05
N ASP A 83 11.24 17.02 0.09
CA ASP A 83 12.25 17.96 -0.44
C ASP A 83 13.62 17.79 0.23
N VAL A 84 13.64 17.58 1.55
CA VAL A 84 14.88 17.34 2.31
C VAL A 84 15.52 16.02 1.89
N LEU A 85 14.72 14.96 1.72
CA LEU A 85 15.21 13.66 1.30
C LEU A 85 15.76 13.68 -0.12
N ASP A 86 15.05 14.31 -1.05
CA ASP A 86 15.53 14.52 -2.44
C ASP A 86 16.88 15.24 -2.47
N ALA A 87 17.00 16.37 -1.76
CA ALA A 87 18.27 17.08 -1.68
C ALA A 87 19.40 16.25 -1.04
N ARG A 88 19.08 15.34 -0.11
CA ARG A 88 20.05 14.42 0.50
C ARG A 88 20.52 13.37 -0.49
N LEU A 89 19.59 12.73 -1.22
CA LEU A 89 19.90 11.69 -2.19
C LEU A 89 20.66 12.25 -3.40
N GLN A 90 20.33 13.45 -3.88
CA GLN A 90 21.09 14.12 -4.95
C GLN A 90 22.54 14.41 -4.55
N ARG A 91 22.80 14.74 -3.28
CA ARG A 91 24.17 14.93 -2.76
C ARG A 91 24.99 13.65 -2.75
N GLU A 92 24.33 12.49 -2.80
CA GLU A 92 24.95 11.17 -2.93
C GLU A 92 24.99 10.68 -4.39
N ASP A 93 24.79 11.59 -5.35
CA ASP A 93 24.76 11.31 -6.79
C ASP A 93 23.64 10.34 -7.23
N ILE A 94 22.58 10.25 -6.41
CA ILE A 94 21.39 9.46 -6.74
C ILE A 94 20.42 10.35 -7.52
N ARG A 95 20.07 9.93 -8.74
CA ARG A 95 19.11 10.65 -9.60
C ARG A 95 17.69 10.55 -9.04
N THR A 96 17.20 11.63 -8.45
CA THR A 96 15.88 11.68 -7.80
C THR A 96 15.01 12.82 -8.33
N ASP A 97 13.69 12.73 -8.08
CA ASP A 97 12.73 13.82 -8.30
C ASP A 97 11.63 13.76 -7.23
N VAL A 98 10.82 14.83 -7.12
CA VAL A 98 9.82 14.97 -6.04
C VAL A 98 8.41 15.18 -6.58
N LEU A 99 7.44 14.48 -5.97
CA LEU A 99 6.02 14.57 -6.28
C LEU A 99 5.16 14.84 -5.04
N HIS A 100 4.79 16.11 -4.84
CA HIS A 100 3.85 16.52 -3.79
C HIS A 100 3.01 17.74 -4.20
N SER A 101 1.94 18.04 -3.45
CA SER A 101 0.96 19.08 -3.84
C SER A 101 1.47 20.53 -3.81
N ASN A 102 2.61 20.82 -3.16
CA ASN A 102 3.25 22.15 -3.26
C ASN A 102 4.04 22.36 -4.55
N ARG A 103 4.24 21.34 -5.40
CA ARG A 103 4.88 21.52 -6.71
C ARG A 103 3.85 21.97 -7.74
N ARG A 104 4.24 22.90 -8.62
CA ARG A 104 3.38 23.31 -9.76
C ARG A 104 3.08 22.09 -10.63
N MET A 105 1.90 22.05 -11.25
CA MET A 105 1.48 20.90 -12.06
C MET A 105 2.51 20.49 -13.11
N GLN A 106 3.10 21.46 -13.83
CA GLN A 106 4.15 21.22 -14.82
C GLN A 106 5.36 20.45 -14.26
N HIS A 107 5.78 20.74 -13.02
CA HIS A 107 6.87 20.02 -12.36
C HIS A 107 6.45 18.60 -11.97
N ARG A 108 5.20 18.43 -11.53
CA ARG A 108 4.66 17.11 -11.19
C ARG A 108 4.62 16.21 -12.42
N THR A 109 4.10 16.71 -13.54
CA THR A 109 4.08 15.99 -14.82
C THR A 109 5.49 15.62 -15.29
N ARG A 110 6.42 16.58 -15.23
CA ARG A 110 7.82 16.33 -15.61
C ARG A 110 8.50 15.27 -14.73
N ALA A 111 8.28 15.31 -13.41
CA ALA A 111 8.83 14.32 -12.48
C ALA A 111 8.32 12.91 -12.80
N LEU A 112 7.01 12.79 -13.07
CA LEU A 112 6.38 11.55 -13.51
C LEU A 112 6.95 11.01 -14.81
N GLU A 113 7.04 11.85 -15.85
CA GLU A 113 7.61 11.48 -17.14
C GLU A 113 9.07 11.01 -17.01
N ARG A 114 9.88 11.73 -16.23
CA ARG A 114 11.28 11.36 -15.99
C ARG A 114 11.39 10.04 -15.25
N PHE A 115 10.51 9.79 -14.28
CA PHE A 115 10.50 8.55 -13.52
C PHE A 115 10.06 7.37 -14.40
N ALA A 116 8.97 7.51 -15.15
CA ALA A 116 8.47 6.50 -16.07
C ALA A 116 9.49 6.15 -17.18
N GLN A 117 10.29 7.13 -17.63
CA GLN A 117 11.36 6.92 -18.62
C GLN A 117 12.69 6.41 -18.00
N GLY A 118 12.76 6.17 -16.69
CA GLY A 118 13.99 5.75 -16.01
C GLY A 118 15.10 6.82 -15.97
N LYS A 119 14.77 8.08 -16.28
CA LYS A 119 15.72 9.20 -16.22
C LYS A 119 16.08 9.57 -14.80
N VAL A 120 15.13 9.41 -13.88
CA VAL A 120 15.37 9.43 -12.43
C VAL A 120 15.09 8.04 -11.88
N ARG A 121 15.95 7.60 -10.97
CA ARG A 121 15.91 6.27 -10.36
C ARG A 121 14.90 6.23 -9.21
N VAL A 122 14.81 7.34 -8.46
CA VAL A 122 13.97 7.43 -7.27
C VAL A 122 12.96 8.57 -7.43
N LEU A 123 11.69 8.28 -7.15
CA LEU A 123 10.64 9.30 -7.04
C LEU A 123 10.19 9.40 -5.59
N VAL A 124 10.45 10.54 -4.95
CA VAL A 124 10.05 10.81 -3.57
C VAL A 124 8.70 11.52 -3.56
N ALA A 125 7.73 11.02 -2.81
CA ALA A 125 6.37 11.53 -2.89
C ALA A 125 5.58 11.46 -1.59
N THR A 126 4.49 12.22 -1.55
CA THR A 126 3.46 12.15 -0.50
C THR A 126 2.18 11.52 -1.05
N ASP A 127 1.39 10.86 -0.20
CA ASP A 127 0.15 10.12 -0.57
C ASP A 127 -0.82 10.91 -1.46
N VAL A 128 -0.98 12.20 -1.20
CA VAL A 128 -1.90 13.09 -1.93
C VAL A 128 -1.54 13.22 -3.41
N ALA A 129 -0.27 13.07 -3.76
CA ALA A 129 0.21 13.40 -5.10
C ALA A 129 0.26 12.21 -6.06
N GLN A 130 -0.01 11.00 -5.57
CA GLN A 130 0.14 9.75 -6.32
C GLN A 130 -1.15 8.99 -6.62
N ARG A 131 -2.32 9.48 -6.18
CA ARG A 131 -3.58 8.88 -6.61
C ARG A 131 -3.69 9.01 -8.14
N GLY A 132 -3.74 7.88 -8.83
CA GLY A 132 -3.66 7.81 -10.30
C GLY A 132 -2.25 7.74 -10.88
N LEU A 133 -1.23 7.46 -10.06
CA LEU A 133 0.10 7.09 -10.54
C LEU A 133 0.01 5.73 -11.26
N ASP A 134 0.11 5.78 -12.58
CA ASP A 134 0.19 4.60 -13.44
C ASP A 134 1.59 4.56 -14.07
N VAL A 135 2.52 3.93 -13.34
CA VAL A 135 3.89 3.72 -13.78
C VAL A 135 4.20 2.25 -13.60
N ASP A 136 4.44 1.58 -14.72
CA ASP A 136 4.86 0.19 -14.75
C ASP A 136 6.35 0.07 -14.43
N GLY A 137 6.76 -1.11 -13.97
CA GLY A 137 8.18 -1.42 -13.74
C GLY A 137 8.75 -0.93 -12.40
N ILE A 138 7.91 -0.46 -11.47
CA ILE A 138 8.36 -0.10 -10.13
C ILE A 138 8.86 -1.37 -9.43
N SER A 139 10.19 -1.51 -9.36
CA SER A 139 10.86 -2.63 -8.69
C SER A 139 10.66 -2.62 -7.18
N HIS A 140 10.70 -1.43 -6.58
CA HIS A 140 10.70 -1.25 -5.13
C HIS A 140 9.78 -0.11 -4.71
N VAL A 141 8.99 -0.36 -3.68
CA VAL A 141 8.25 0.66 -2.95
C VAL A 141 8.85 0.81 -1.57
N VAL A 142 9.20 2.03 -1.17
CA VAL A 142 9.74 2.33 0.16
C VAL A 142 8.80 3.24 0.92
N ASN A 143 8.18 2.71 1.97
CA ASN A 143 7.53 3.51 3.01
C ASN A 143 8.62 4.10 3.92
N TYR A 144 9.19 5.23 3.50
CA TYR A 144 10.16 5.97 4.32
C TYR A 144 9.55 6.41 5.63
N ASP A 145 8.29 6.83 5.59
CA ASP A 145 7.44 6.98 6.77
C ASP A 145 6.26 6.00 6.69
N ILE A 146 6.03 5.26 7.78
CA ILE A 146 4.87 4.39 7.89
C ILE A 146 3.59 5.24 7.69
N PRO A 147 2.64 4.77 6.87
CA PRO A 147 1.35 5.44 6.74
C PRO A 147 0.58 5.38 8.06
N LEU A 148 -0.21 6.42 8.34
CA LEU A 148 -1.07 6.46 9.52
C LEU A 148 -2.33 5.61 9.34
N ASP A 149 -2.83 5.52 8.10
CA ASP A 149 -3.93 4.65 7.72
C ASP A 149 -3.39 3.34 7.13
N PRO A 150 -3.71 2.17 7.69
CA PRO A 150 -3.34 0.88 7.12
C PRO A 150 -3.83 0.66 5.68
N GLU A 151 -4.92 1.29 5.23
CA GLU A 151 -5.36 1.18 3.84
C GLU A 151 -4.38 1.86 2.87
N ASP A 152 -3.79 2.98 3.29
CA ASP A 152 -2.75 3.65 2.49
C ASP A 152 -1.53 2.73 2.31
N TYR A 153 -1.18 1.91 3.31
CA TYR A 153 -0.11 0.91 3.17
C TYR A 153 -0.37 -0.03 1.98
N VAL A 154 -1.55 -0.65 1.92
CA VAL A 154 -1.92 -1.59 0.86
C VAL A 154 -1.87 -0.90 -0.51
N HIS A 155 -2.38 0.33 -0.60
CA HIS A 155 -2.34 1.11 -1.85
C HIS A 155 -0.95 1.53 -2.31
N ARG A 156 -0.04 1.78 -1.36
CA ARG A 156 1.35 2.14 -1.64
C ARG A 156 2.11 0.94 -2.16
N ILE A 157 2.04 -0.20 -1.48
CA ILE A 157 2.79 -1.39 -1.90
C ILE A 157 2.24 -1.97 -3.21
N GLY A 158 0.93 -1.83 -3.48
CA GLY A 158 0.34 -2.18 -4.78
C GLY A 158 0.80 -1.33 -5.98
N ARG A 159 1.75 -0.41 -5.77
CA ARG A 159 2.47 0.27 -6.87
C ARG A 159 3.57 -0.60 -7.47
N THR A 160 4.02 -1.64 -6.76
CA THR A 160 4.92 -2.68 -7.28
C THR A 160 4.17 -4.00 -7.48
N GLY A 161 4.82 -5.01 -8.05
CA GLY A 161 4.25 -6.33 -8.24
C GLY A 161 3.06 -6.39 -9.22
N ARG A 162 2.99 -5.45 -10.17
CA ARG A 162 1.88 -5.37 -11.15
C ARG A 162 2.07 -6.38 -12.29
N ALA A 163 0.96 -6.80 -12.89
CA ALA A 163 0.92 -7.67 -14.09
C ALA A 163 1.70 -9.00 -13.95
N GLY A 164 1.70 -9.60 -12.76
CA GLY A 164 2.36 -10.88 -12.49
C GLY A 164 3.87 -10.77 -12.26
N ALA A 165 4.43 -9.55 -12.23
CA ALA A 165 5.80 -9.32 -11.81
C ALA A 165 5.93 -9.42 -10.28
N THR A 166 7.14 -9.76 -9.80
CA THR A 166 7.48 -9.67 -8.39
C THR A 166 7.88 -8.24 -8.03
N GLY A 167 7.61 -7.83 -6.79
CA GLY A 167 7.96 -6.51 -6.28
C GLY A 167 8.42 -6.58 -4.83
N THR A 168 9.19 -5.58 -4.39
CA THR A 168 9.62 -5.51 -2.99
C THR A 168 9.12 -4.22 -2.35
N ALA A 169 8.45 -4.37 -1.20
CA ALA A 169 7.94 -3.29 -0.38
C ALA A 169 8.74 -3.21 0.92
N ILE A 170 9.38 -2.07 1.16
CA ILE A 170 10.24 -1.83 2.31
C ILE A 170 9.64 -0.75 3.18
N THR A 171 9.59 -0.98 4.49
CA THR A 171 9.01 -0.02 5.43
C THR A 171 9.99 0.28 6.56
N PHE A 172 10.28 1.56 6.75
CA PHE A 172 11.08 2.03 7.89
C PHE A 172 10.19 2.32 9.08
N VAL A 173 10.50 1.67 10.20
CA VAL A 173 9.78 1.79 11.46
C VAL A 173 10.69 2.47 12.48
N THR A 174 10.23 3.56 13.08
CA THR A 174 10.89 4.20 14.22
C THR A 174 10.20 3.87 15.54
N GLY A 175 10.81 4.23 16.67
CA GLY A 175 10.17 4.12 17.98
C GLY A 175 8.84 4.88 18.10
N ALA A 176 8.68 5.99 17.38
CA ALA A 176 7.44 6.76 17.36
C ALA A 176 6.33 6.11 16.50
N ASP A 177 6.70 5.19 15.61
CA ASP A 177 5.80 4.57 14.64
C ASP A 177 5.11 3.30 15.19
N LEU A 178 5.43 2.86 16.41
CA LEU A 178 4.90 1.62 17.01
C LEU A 178 3.36 1.57 17.08
N GLY A 179 2.71 2.72 17.29
CA GLY A 179 1.25 2.80 17.28
C GLY A 179 0.66 2.54 15.88
N ALA A 180 1.26 3.13 14.84
CA ALA A 180 0.85 2.91 13.45
C ALA A 180 1.16 1.48 13.00
N LEU A 181 2.30 0.92 13.42
CA LEU A 181 2.65 -0.49 13.15
C LEU A 181 1.59 -1.44 13.72
N LYS A 182 1.17 -1.23 14.96
CA LYS A 182 0.15 -2.07 15.60
C LYS A 182 -1.20 -1.99 14.87
N SER A 183 -1.59 -0.80 14.40
CA SER A 183 -2.79 -0.63 13.57
C SER A 183 -2.66 -1.39 12.24
N LEU A 184 -1.48 -1.38 11.63
CA LEU A 184 -1.20 -2.12 10.40
C LEU A 184 -1.24 -3.63 10.61
N GLU A 185 -0.60 -4.16 11.66
CA GLU A 185 -0.65 -5.57 12.04
C GLU A 185 -2.10 -6.04 12.28
N HIS A 186 -2.90 -5.20 12.94
CA HIS A 186 -4.32 -5.48 13.16
C HIS A 186 -5.10 -5.56 11.84
N ARG A 187 -4.83 -4.66 10.88
CA ARG A 187 -5.46 -4.66 9.56
C ARG A 187 -5.09 -5.89 8.74
N LEU A 188 -3.80 -6.25 8.75
CA LEU A 188 -3.27 -7.39 7.99
C LEU A 188 -3.54 -8.74 8.66
N GLY A 189 -3.93 -8.74 9.94
CA GLY A 189 -4.21 -9.96 10.70
C GLY A 189 -2.98 -10.82 11.00
N ARG A 190 -1.77 -10.25 10.87
CA ARG A 190 -0.48 -10.92 11.11
C ARG A 190 0.53 -10.00 11.77
N GLU A 191 1.44 -10.57 12.55
CA GLU A 191 2.58 -9.83 13.11
C GLU A 191 3.61 -9.54 12.02
N LEU A 192 4.23 -8.35 12.11
CA LEU A 192 5.21 -7.89 11.13
C LEU A 192 6.61 -7.93 11.74
N ASN A 193 7.39 -8.93 11.35
CA ASN A 193 8.76 -9.09 11.79
C ASN A 193 9.62 -7.93 11.28
N ARG A 194 10.40 -7.33 12.18
CA ARG A 194 11.32 -6.24 11.86
C ARG A 194 12.75 -6.77 11.81
N ILE A 195 13.49 -6.31 10.81
CA ILE A 195 14.93 -6.51 10.69
C ILE A 195 15.62 -5.40 11.49
N HIS A 196 16.54 -5.83 12.35
CA HIS A 196 17.31 -4.96 13.22
C HIS A 196 18.76 -4.96 12.75
N ILE A 197 19.20 -3.84 12.20
CA ILE A 197 20.61 -3.65 11.80
C ILE A 197 21.28 -2.82 12.89
N PRO A 198 22.29 -3.35 13.62
CA PRO A 198 22.84 -2.69 14.81
C PRO A 198 23.22 -1.22 14.66
N GLU A 199 23.71 -0.81 13.49
CA GLU A 199 24.09 0.58 13.20
C GLU A 199 22.88 1.53 13.06
N TYR A 200 21.75 1.02 12.58
CA TYR A 200 20.57 1.80 12.21
C TYR A 200 19.45 1.70 13.24
N ASP A 201 19.44 0.63 14.04
CA ASP A 201 18.36 0.32 14.95
C ASP A 201 18.23 1.36 16.09
N TYR A 202 16.98 1.67 16.46
CA TYR A 202 16.64 2.51 17.61
C TYR A 202 16.52 1.71 18.91
N ALA A 203 16.43 0.39 18.82
CA ALA A 203 16.55 -0.51 19.96
C ALA A 203 18.00 -0.99 20.10
N GLY A 204 18.54 -1.00 21.32
CA GLY A 204 19.63 -1.92 21.60
C GLY A 204 19.06 -3.33 21.51
N VAL A 205 19.46 -4.11 20.50
CA VAL A 205 19.25 -5.55 20.24
C VAL A 205 17.89 -6.14 20.71
N PRO A 206 17.05 -6.72 19.84
CA PRO A 206 15.87 -7.44 20.30
C PRO A 206 16.25 -8.64 21.16
N LYS A 207 15.62 -8.76 22.33
CA LYS A 207 15.55 -10.02 23.07
C LYS A 207 14.67 -10.98 22.26
N ALA A 208 15.28 -11.73 21.36
CA ALA A 208 14.65 -12.89 20.76
C ALA A 208 14.64 -14.02 21.80
N GLU A 209 13.52 -14.25 22.46
CA GLU A 209 13.16 -15.60 22.94
C GLU A 209 11.64 -15.79 22.83
N SER A 210 11.28 -16.73 21.97
CA SER A 210 9.96 -17.35 21.88
C SER A 210 9.59 -18.06 23.18
N SER A 211 8.34 -17.95 23.61
CA SER A 211 7.68 -19.05 24.32
C SER A 211 6.19 -19.08 23.98
N ALA A 212 5.79 -20.27 23.54
CA ALA A 212 4.44 -20.69 23.24
C ALA A 212 3.46 -20.58 24.43
N ALA A 213 2.17 -20.71 24.08
CA ALA A 213 0.97 -20.83 24.91
C ALA A 213 0.47 -19.51 25.56
N ALA A 214 -0.81 -19.15 25.55
CA ALA A 214 -2.01 -19.98 25.48
C ALA A 214 -3.25 -19.21 24.96
N LYS A 215 -4.07 -19.91 24.15
CA LYS A 215 -5.54 -19.84 24.03
C LYS A 215 -6.26 -18.55 24.47
N ASN A 216 -6.87 -17.86 23.49
CA ASN A 216 -8.31 -17.61 23.56
C ASN A 216 -8.91 -17.41 22.16
N ARG A 217 -9.56 -18.47 21.63
CA ARG A 217 -10.48 -18.35 20.49
C ARG A 217 -11.65 -17.49 20.91
N ARG A 218 -11.59 -16.18 20.66
CA ARG A 218 -12.80 -15.38 20.53
C ARG A 218 -13.32 -15.61 19.12
N LYS A 219 -14.41 -16.38 19.02
CA LYS A 219 -15.27 -16.45 17.83
C LYS A 219 -15.50 -15.02 17.32
N SER A 220 -14.86 -14.64 16.21
CA SER A 220 -15.42 -13.58 15.38
C SER A 220 -16.77 -14.13 14.91
N ARG A 221 -17.84 -13.43 15.31
CA ARG A 221 -19.14 -13.67 14.71
C ARG A 221 -18.98 -13.39 13.23
N SER A 222 -19.16 -14.42 12.41
CA SER A 222 -19.46 -14.23 11.00
C SER A 222 -20.61 -13.23 10.92
N LEU A 223 -20.43 -12.18 10.13
CA LEU A 223 -21.53 -11.37 9.63
C LEU A 223 -22.27 -12.20 8.59
N GLN A 224 -22.92 -13.26 9.07
CA GLN A 224 -23.90 -14.02 8.32
C GLN A 224 -25.25 -13.51 8.81
N GLY A 225 -25.88 -12.67 8.00
CA GLY A 225 -27.23 -12.20 8.27
C GLY A 225 -27.47 -10.78 7.79
N LEU A 226 -27.61 -10.62 6.48
CA LEU A 226 -28.66 -9.83 5.81
C LEU A 226 -28.41 -9.97 4.30
N GLY A 227 -29.41 -10.51 3.60
CA GLY A 227 -29.28 -11.11 2.27
C GLY A 227 -28.56 -10.26 1.22
N SER A 228 -27.41 -10.74 0.77
CA SER A 228 -26.81 -10.39 -0.51
C SER A 228 -26.03 -11.62 -0.99
N ARG A 229 -26.17 -11.96 -2.27
CA ARG A 229 -25.51 -13.14 -2.87
C ARG A 229 -24.05 -12.77 -3.16
N SER A 230 -23.10 -13.60 -2.74
CA SER A 230 -21.73 -13.50 -3.23
C SER A 230 -21.70 -14.00 -4.68
N ALA A 231 -20.82 -13.44 -5.51
CA ALA A 231 -20.59 -14.00 -6.85
C ALA A 231 -20.09 -15.45 -6.79
N ASP A 232 -19.41 -15.83 -5.71
CA ASP A 232 -18.94 -17.21 -5.47
C ASP A 232 -20.09 -18.19 -5.19
N ASP A 233 -21.29 -17.69 -4.88
CA ASP A 233 -22.50 -18.49 -4.67
C ASP A 233 -23.29 -18.70 -5.99
N LEU A 234 -22.84 -18.15 -7.12
CA LEU A 234 -23.52 -18.20 -8.40
C LEU A 234 -22.83 -19.20 -9.34
N THR A 235 -23.64 -20.00 -10.02
CA THR A 235 -23.17 -20.86 -11.11
C THR A 235 -22.71 -20.03 -12.32
N ALA A 236 -21.87 -20.60 -13.18
CA ALA A 236 -21.40 -19.92 -14.41
C ALA A 236 -22.58 -19.45 -15.30
N GLU A 237 -23.66 -20.23 -15.35
CA GLU A 237 -24.89 -19.90 -16.08
C GLU A 237 -25.64 -18.71 -15.45
N GLU A 238 -25.69 -18.62 -14.11
CA GLU A 238 -26.29 -17.48 -13.41
C GLU A 238 -25.46 -16.20 -13.56
N LEU A 239 -24.13 -16.32 -13.66
CA LEU A 239 -23.22 -15.20 -13.89
C LEU A 239 -23.39 -14.62 -15.30
N GLU A 240 -23.58 -15.48 -16.30
CA GLU A 240 -23.79 -15.11 -17.71
C GLU A 240 -25.15 -14.42 -17.90
N ALA A 241 -26.21 -14.92 -17.27
CA ALA A 241 -27.54 -14.31 -17.29
C ALA A 241 -27.62 -12.91 -16.64
N LEU A 242 -26.68 -12.58 -15.76
CA LEU A 242 -26.59 -11.25 -15.15
C LEU A 242 -25.89 -10.21 -16.04
N LEU A 243 -25.05 -10.69 -16.96
CA LEU A 243 -24.33 -9.87 -17.93
C LEU A 243 -25.14 -9.62 -19.20
N ASP A 244 -26.18 -10.44 -19.46
CA ASP A 244 -27.06 -10.30 -20.63
C ASP A 244 -28.55 -10.32 -20.26
N PRO A 245 -29.13 -9.18 -19.81
CA PRO A 245 -30.49 -9.14 -19.27
C PRO A 245 -31.62 -9.28 -20.31
N GLU A 246 -31.32 -9.60 -21.58
CA GLU A 246 -32.31 -9.73 -22.67
C GLU A 246 -32.38 -11.11 -23.35
N SER A 247 -31.74 -12.15 -22.82
CA SER A 247 -31.96 -13.55 -23.23
C SER A 247 -32.99 -14.29 -22.38
#